data_AF-A0A0E0LR47-F1
#
_entry.id   AF-A0A0E0LR47-F1
#
_cell.length_a   1.000
_cell.length_b   1.000
_cell.length_c   1.000
_cell.angle_alpha   90.00
_cell.angle_beta   90.00
_cell.angle_gamma   90.00
#
_symmetry.space_group_name_H-M   'P 1'
#
loop_
_entity.id
_entity.type
_entity.pdbx_description
1 polymer ?
#
loop_
_entity_poly.entity_id
_entity_poly.type
_entity_poly.pdbx_seq_one_letter_code
_entity_poly.pdbx_strand_id
1 'polypeptide(L)'
;MSLLGLLVVLAAAVSLVAGDGKPCPGAPSMTVETACRNASGTQAMYDMCKDALAGVPDPESDHDVTVYAVDAENAALASVRATQDAAVRLLLYNSSLSGDERGAYLFCEEVYTAAEHDMGVAADKLGVCNLDGLADDYVNGLLAVESCRDRVLNLPASPLYAMVLVDRNKAALAFLLGKLLGI
;
A
#
# COMPACT_ATOMS: atom_id res chain seq x y z
N MET A 1 -26.11 22.07 -27.86
CA MET A 1 -25.74 22.58 -26.52
C MET A 1 -26.93 22.29 -25.61
N SER A 2 -26.90 21.35 -24.67
CA SER A 2 -25.82 20.92 -23.77
C SER A 2 -25.80 19.40 -23.58
N LEU A 3 -24.59 18.83 -23.61
CA LEU A 3 -24.29 17.52 -23.06
C LEU A 3 -24.04 17.73 -21.56
N LEU A 4 -24.98 17.33 -20.71
CA LEU A 4 -24.70 17.14 -19.29
C LEU A 4 -23.74 15.97 -19.16
N GLY A 5 -22.49 16.26 -18.83
CA GLY A 5 -21.48 15.27 -18.52
C GLY A 5 -21.84 14.52 -17.25
N LEU A 6 -22.12 13.22 -17.39
CA LEU A 6 -22.11 12.30 -16.26
C LEU A 6 -20.65 12.03 -15.86
N LEU A 7 -20.19 12.70 -14.81
CA LEU A 7 -19.03 12.25 -14.04
C LEU A 7 -19.52 11.15 -13.10
N VAL A 8 -19.35 9.89 -13.50
CA VAL A 8 -19.52 8.74 -12.60
C VAL A 8 -18.20 8.57 -11.85
N VAL A 9 -18.12 9.12 -10.64
CA VAL A 9 -17.03 8.81 -9.70
C VAL A 9 -17.36 7.43 -9.12
N LEU A 10 -16.73 6.37 -9.63
CA LEU A 10 -16.73 5.07 -8.95
C LEU A 10 -15.85 5.21 -7.70
N ALA A 11 -16.46 5.57 -6.58
CA ALA A 11 -15.88 5.33 -5.28
C ALA A 11 -15.92 3.81 -5.03
N ALA A 12 -14.81 3.12 -5.30
CA ALA A 12 -14.63 1.76 -4.80
C ALA A 12 -14.55 1.85 -3.28
N ALA A 13 -15.66 1.58 -2.60
CA ALA A 13 -15.66 1.37 -1.16
C ALA A 13 -14.88 0.08 -0.89
N VAL A 14 -13.59 0.23 -0.54
CA VAL A 14 -12.78 -0.87 -0.07
C VAL A 14 -13.23 -1.15 1.35
N SER A 15 -14.01 -2.21 1.55
CA SER A 15 -14.32 -2.72 2.88
C SER A 15 -13.01 -3.20 3.51
N LEU A 16 -12.42 -2.37 4.36
CA LEU A 16 -11.30 -2.74 5.22
C LEU A 16 -11.83 -3.80 6.20
N VAL A 17 -11.46 -5.05 5.97
CA VAL A 17 -11.62 -6.09 6.99
C VAL A 17 -10.58 -5.75 8.05
N ALA A 18 -11.03 -5.32 9.23
CA ALA A 18 -10.15 -5.12 10.38
C ALA A 18 -9.39 -6.43 10.62
N GLY A 19 -8.06 -6.38 10.58
CA GLY A 19 -7.25 -7.57 10.85
C GLY A 19 -7.37 -7.94 12.32
N ASP A 20 -7.79 -9.17 12.63
CA ASP A 20 -7.69 -9.78 13.97
C ASP A 20 -6.23 -10.07 14.37
N GLY A 21 -5.32 -9.11 14.11
CA GLY A 21 -3.92 -9.19 14.50
C GLY A 21 -3.81 -9.21 16.01
N LYS A 22 -3.22 -10.26 16.57
CA LYS A 22 -2.94 -10.29 18.00
C LYS A 22 -1.85 -9.26 18.32
N PRO A 23 -2.05 -8.41 19.34
CA PRO A 23 -1.02 -7.51 19.85
C PRO A 23 0.32 -8.23 20.08
N CYS A 24 1.42 -7.66 19.59
CA CYS A 24 2.74 -8.22 19.84
C CYS A 24 3.22 -7.95 21.26
N PRO A 25 3.82 -8.95 21.94
CA PRO A 25 4.31 -8.75 23.30
C PRO A 25 5.29 -7.58 23.39
N GLY A 26 4.95 -6.59 24.22
CA GLY A 26 5.80 -5.41 24.46
C GLY A 26 5.68 -4.30 23.41
N ALA A 27 4.81 -4.44 22.42
CA ALA A 27 4.49 -3.34 21.52
C ALA A 27 3.85 -2.17 22.31
N PRO A 28 4.19 -0.92 21.98
CA PRO A 28 3.57 0.23 22.63
C PRO A 28 2.09 0.31 22.24
N SER A 29 1.29 0.86 23.16
CA SER A 29 -0.07 1.28 22.84
C SER A 29 -0.13 2.79 22.69
N MET A 30 -0.90 3.27 21.72
CA MET A 30 -1.14 4.68 21.49
C MET A 30 -2.42 4.90 20.69
N THR A 31 -2.94 6.12 20.68
CA THR A 31 -4.07 6.50 19.83
C THR A 31 -3.68 6.55 18.36
N VAL A 32 -4.67 6.51 17.46
CA VAL A 32 -4.46 6.67 16.01
C VAL A 32 -3.80 8.03 15.71
N GLU A 33 -4.20 9.09 16.42
CA GLU A 33 -3.57 10.41 16.26
C GLU A 33 -2.08 10.36 16.57
N THR A 34 -1.70 9.77 17.71
CA THR A 34 -0.31 9.70 18.15
C THR A 34 0.52 8.84 17.20
N ALA A 35 0.00 7.68 16.79
CA ALA A 35 0.66 6.82 15.80
C ALA A 35 0.91 7.55 14.49
N CYS A 36 -0.11 8.23 13.95
CA CYS A 36 0.03 8.97 12.70
C CYS A 36 1.00 10.15 12.82
N ARG A 37 1.04 10.87 13.95
CA ARG A 37 2.04 11.91 14.18
C ARG A 37 3.46 11.35 14.22
N ASN A 38 3.67 10.21 14.87
CA ASN A 38 4.99 9.58 14.99
C ASN A 38 5.46 8.94 13.67
N ALA A 39 4.53 8.40 12.87
CA ALA A 39 4.83 7.81 11.58
C ALA A 39 5.06 8.85 10.47
N SER A 40 4.51 10.07 10.62
CA SER A 40 4.47 11.04 9.51
C SER A 40 5.47 12.17 9.65
N GLY A 41 6.26 12.41 8.59
CA GLY A 41 7.10 13.60 8.47
C GLY A 41 6.44 14.80 7.77
N THR A 42 5.23 14.61 7.21
CA THR A 42 4.51 15.63 6.45
C THR A 42 3.01 15.57 6.75
N GLN A 43 2.29 16.68 6.51
CA GLN A 43 0.83 16.72 6.67
C GLN A 43 0.12 15.72 5.74
N ALA A 44 0.58 15.58 4.50
CA ALA A 44 -0.02 14.65 3.54
C ALA A 44 0.11 13.18 3.99
N MET A 45 1.24 12.79 4.58
CA MET A 45 1.41 11.45 5.14
C MET A 45 0.55 11.26 6.40
N TYR A 46 0.41 12.31 7.22
CA TYR A 46 -0.46 12.28 8.39
C TYR A 46 -1.93 12.06 8.01
N ASP A 47 -2.43 12.83 7.03
CA ASP A 47 -3.82 12.71 6.55
C ASP A 47 -4.05 11.32 5.94
N MET A 48 -3.09 10.83 5.14
CA MET A 48 -3.15 9.47 4.58
C MET A 48 -3.15 8.39 5.68
N CYS A 49 -2.36 8.57 6.73
CA CYS A 49 -2.35 7.66 7.87
C CYS A 49 -3.72 7.63 8.57
N LYS A 50 -4.33 8.80 8.80
CA LYS A 50 -5.67 8.89 9.39
C LYS A 50 -6.72 8.19 8.52
N ASP A 51 -6.63 8.35 7.20
CA ASP A 51 -7.53 7.69 6.26
C ASP A 51 -7.32 6.17 6.25
N ALA A 52 -6.07 5.70 6.27
CA ALA A 52 -5.75 4.28 6.31
C ALA A 52 -6.24 3.59 7.58
N LEU A 53 -6.23 4.29 8.72
CA LEU A 53 -6.64 3.78 10.03
C LEU A 53 -8.08 4.18 10.40
N ALA A 54 -8.88 4.68 9.46
CA ALA A 54 -10.25 5.12 9.73
C ALA A 54 -11.20 3.98 10.18
N GLY A 55 -10.82 2.72 9.89
CA GLY A 55 -11.56 1.53 10.30
C GLY A 55 -11.28 1.06 11.73
N VAL A 56 -10.27 1.62 12.41
CA VAL A 56 -9.92 1.26 13.80
C VAL A 56 -11.05 1.71 14.74
N PRO A 57 -11.67 0.81 15.52
CA PRO A 57 -12.68 1.17 16.52
C PRO A 57 -12.11 2.09 17.60
N ASP A 58 -12.90 3.02 18.12
CA ASP A 58 -12.51 3.93 19.21
C ASP A 58 -11.10 4.55 19.00
N PRO A 59 -10.88 5.32 17.92
CA PRO A 59 -9.55 5.78 17.52
C PRO A 59 -8.85 6.73 18.52
N GLU A 60 -9.61 7.25 19.47
CA GLU A 60 -9.15 8.09 20.59
C GLU A 60 -8.67 7.27 21.81
N SER A 61 -8.93 5.96 21.82
CA SER A 61 -8.39 5.04 22.82
C SER A 61 -7.02 4.52 22.39
N ASP A 62 -6.23 4.06 23.37
CA ASP A 62 -4.95 3.40 23.08
C ASP A 62 -5.19 2.02 22.47
N HIS A 63 -4.61 1.78 21.29
CA HIS A 63 -4.52 0.44 20.70
C HIS A 63 -3.06 0.04 20.57
N ASP A 64 -2.82 -1.27 20.56
CA ASP A 64 -1.51 -1.81 20.28
C ASP A 64 -1.08 -1.44 18.85
N VAL A 65 0.11 -0.88 18.70
CA VAL A 65 0.65 -0.45 17.41
C VAL A 65 0.70 -1.58 16.38
N THR A 66 0.76 -2.84 16.81
CA THR A 66 0.70 -4.01 15.92
C THR A 66 -0.57 -3.99 15.07
N VAL A 67 -1.71 -3.55 15.62
CA VAL A 67 -2.97 -3.43 14.88
C VAL A 67 -2.82 -2.46 13.71
N TYR A 68 -2.18 -1.30 13.95
CA TYR A 68 -1.96 -0.30 12.92
C TYR A 68 -0.99 -0.77 11.83
N ALA A 69 0.08 -1.48 12.23
CA ALA A 69 1.03 -2.06 11.28
C ALA A 69 0.38 -3.14 10.41
N VAL A 70 -0.45 -4.01 10.99
CA VAL A 70 -1.20 -5.06 10.26
C VAL A 70 -2.20 -4.45 9.30
N ASP A 71 -3.00 -3.47 9.74
CA ASP A 71 -4.01 -2.84 8.89
C ASP A 71 -3.35 -2.09 7.71
N ALA A 72 -2.27 -1.36 7.97
CA ALA A 72 -1.55 -0.63 6.93
C ALA A 72 -0.87 -1.59 5.93
N GLU A 73 -0.27 -2.68 6.39
CA GLU A 73 0.38 -3.66 5.52
C GLU A 73 -0.63 -4.41 4.65
N ASN A 74 -1.74 -4.85 5.22
CA ASN A 74 -2.82 -5.45 4.45
C ASN A 74 -3.41 -4.49 3.41
N ALA A 75 -3.53 -3.20 3.75
CA ALA A 75 -3.98 -2.18 2.82
C ALA A 75 -2.97 -1.91 1.69
N ALA A 76 -1.67 -1.98 1.98
CA ALA A 76 -0.59 -1.89 0.98
C ALA A 76 -0.61 -3.10 0.04
N LEU A 77 -0.63 -4.31 0.60
CA LEU A 77 -0.69 -5.58 -0.14
C LEU A 77 -1.91 -5.64 -1.07
N ALA A 78 -3.09 -5.24 -0.59
CA ALA A 78 -4.30 -5.19 -1.42
C ALA A 78 -4.17 -4.18 -2.58
N SER A 79 -3.48 -3.06 -2.34
CA SER A 79 -3.21 -2.05 -3.38
C SER A 79 -2.29 -2.59 -4.46
N VAL A 80 -1.19 -3.25 -4.04
CA VAL A 80 -0.22 -3.87 -4.94
C VAL A 80 -0.89 -4.90 -5.84
N ARG A 81 -1.69 -5.80 -5.27
CA ARG A 81 -2.48 -6.80 -6.04
C ARG A 81 -3.40 -6.14 -7.07
N ALA A 82 -4.08 -5.06 -6.70
CA ALA A 82 -4.99 -4.36 -7.62
C ALA A 82 -4.25 -3.72 -8.82
N THR A 83 -3.07 -3.17 -8.60
CA THR A 83 -2.24 -2.59 -9.67
C THR A 83 -1.63 -3.67 -10.56
N GLN A 84 -1.20 -4.79 -9.99
CA GLN A 84 -0.73 -5.96 -10.75
C GLN A 84 -1.85 -6.48 -11.67
N ASP A 85 -3.06 -6.66 -11.15
CA ASP A 85 -4.24 -7.04 -11.93
C ASP A 85 -4.52 -6.06 -13.07
N ALA A 86 -4.37 -4.75 -12.83
CA ALA A 86 -4.52 -3.74 -13.86
C ALA A 86 -3.45 -3.86 -14.95
N ALA A 87 -2.19 -4.10 -14.59
CA ALA A 87 -1.10 -4.34 -15.54
C ALA A 87 -1.35 -5.57 -16.41
N VAL A 88 -1.77 -6.69 -15.79
CA VAL A 88 -2.13 -7.92 -16.50
C VAL A 88 -3.30 -7.68 -17.47
N ARG A 89 -4.35 -6.96 -17.05
CA ARG A 89 -5.47 -6.61 -17.92
C ARG A 89 -5.04 -5.77 -19.12
N LEU A 90 -4.13 -4.81 -18.94
CA LEU A 90 -3.58 -4.04 -20.06
C LEU A 90 -2.84 -4.96 -21.04
N LEU A 91 -2.01 -5.86 -20.54
CA LEU A 91 -1.22 -6.79 -21.37
C LEU A 91 -2.09 -7.76 -22.18
N LEU A 92 -3.19 -8.24 -21.59
CA LEU A 92 -4.11 -9.21 -22.19
C LEU A 92 -5.11 -8.57 -23.15
N TYR A 93 -5.66 -7.41 -22.81
CA TYR A 93 -6.84 -6.87 -23.49
C TYR A 93 -6.57 -5.61 -24.32
N ASN A 94 -5.41 -4.96 -24.17
CA ASN A 94 -5.05 -3.83 -25.00
C ASN A 94 -4.07 -4.28 -26.11
N SER A 95 -4.61 -4.54 -27.30
CA SER A 95 -3.82 -4.90 -28.49
C SER A 95 -3.09 -3.70 -29.11
N SER A 96 -3.42 -2.48 -28.69
CA SER A 96 -2.84 -1.23 -29.22
C SER A 96 -1.61 -0.75 -28.46
N LEU A 97 -1.14 -1.51 -27.44
CA LEU A 97 0.07 -1.17 -26.71
C LEU A 97 1.28 -1.11 -27.65
N SER A 98 2.02 -0.01 -27.56
CA SER A 98 3.35 0.09 -28.15
C SER A 98 4.32 -0.92 -27.52
N GLY A 99 5.46 -1.14 -28.18
CA GLY A 99 6.51 -2.01 -27.66
C GLY A 99 7.03 -1.54 -26.29
N ASP A 100 7.20 -0.23 -26.12
CA ASP A 100 7.67 0.37 -24.87
C ASP A 100 6.66 0.20 -23.74
N GLU A 101 5.37 0.43 -24.00
CA GLU A 101 4.32 0.20 -23.01
C GLU A 101 4.22 -1.27 -22.62
N ARG A 102 4.23 -2.18 -23.60
CA ARG A 102 4.20 -3.62 -23.32
C ARG A 102 5.41 -4.05 -22.50
N GLY A 103 6.60 -3.57 -22.83
CA GLY A 103 7.82 -3.86 -22.08
C GLY A 103 7.79 -3.28 -20.67
N ALA A 104 7.24 -2.08 -20.47
CA ALA A 104 7.07 -1.48 -19.17
C ALA A 104 6.07 -2.25 -18.29
N TYR A 105 4.94 -2.69 -18.85
CA TYR A 105 3.92 -3.41 -18.08
C TYR A 105 4.32 -4.84 -17.74
N LEU A 106 5.07 -5.52 -18.62
CA LEU A 106 5.70 -6.80 -18.27
C LEU A 106 6.70 -6.64 -17.12
N PHE A 107 7.56 -5.62 -17.19
CA PHE A 107 8.49 -5.32 -16.09
C PHE A 107 7.75 -5.01 -14.79
N CYS A 108 6.69 -4.20 -14.85
CA CYS A 108 5.87 -3.89 -13.68
C CYS A 108 5.22 -5.15 -13.09
N GLU A 109 4.73 -6.08 -13.91
CA GLU A 109 4.15 -7.34 -13.44
C GLU A 109 5.18 -8.21 -12.68
N GLU A 110 6.41 -8.30 -13.21
CA GLU A 110 7.52 -9.00 -12.56
C GLU A 110 7.85 -8.40 -11.19
N VAL A 111 8.08 -7.08 -11.12
CA VAL A 111 8.43 -6.44 -9.84
C VAL A 111 7.23 -6.38 -8.87
N TYR A 112 5.99 -6.29 -9.35
CA TYR A 112 4.81 -6.37 -8.48
C TYR A 112 4.60 -7.77 -7.90
N THR A 113 5.02 -8.83 -8.60
CA THR A 113 5.06 -10.19 -8.04
C THR A 113 6.04 -10.27 -6.87
N ALA A 114 7.21 -9.63 -6.99
CA ALA A 114 8.16 -9.52 -5.88
C ALA A 114 7.59 -8.67 -4.73
N ALA A 115 6.96 -7.53 -5.04
CA ALA A 115 6.33 -6.67 -4.04
C ALA A 115 5.22 -7.41 -3.27
N GLU A 116 4.35 -8.13 -3.97
CA GLU A 116 3.30 -8.94 -3.34
C GLU A 116 3.90 -10.01 -2.41
N HIS A 117 4.99 -10.66 -2.84
CA HIS A 117 5.68 -11.65 -2.03
C HIS A 117 6.23 -11.05 -0.73
N ASP A 118 7.04 -10.00 -0.84
CA ASP A 118 7.71 -9.38 0.31
C ASP A 118 6.69 -8.80 1.30
N MET A 119 5.65 -8.12 0.79
CA MET A 119 4.55 -7.61 1.62
C MET A 119 3.71 -8.72 2.26
N GLY A 120 3.50 -9.82 1.54
CA GLY A 120 2.86 -11.02 2.10
C GLY A 120 3.67 -11.60 3.27
N VAL A 121 5.00 -11.69 3.12
CA VAL A 121 5.89 -12.12 4.20
C VAL A 121 5.82 -11.16 5.40
N ALA A 122 5.81 -9.85 5.17
CA ALA A 122 5.67 -8.86 6.23
C ALA A 122 4.34 -9.02 6.99
N ALA A 123 3.23 -9.19 6.27
CA ALA A 123 1.91 -9.44 6.87
C ALA A 123 1.89 -10.74 7.71
N ASP A 124 2.45 -11.84 7.19
CA ASP A 124 2.53 -13.12 7.90
C ASP A 124 3.37 -13.01 9.18
N LYS A 125 4.50 -12.30 9.09
CA LYS A 125 5.39 -12.02 10.22
C LYS A 125 4.70 -11.22 11.32
N LEU A 126 3.97 -10.16 10.97
CA LEU A 126 3.17 -9.39 11.92
C LEU A 126 2.12 -10.26 12.61
N GLY A 127 1.45 -11.15 11.87
CA GLY A 127 0.42 -12.04 12.40
C GLY A 127 0.91 -13.02 13.49
N VAL A 128 2.21 -13.31 13.52
CA VAL A 128 2.85 -14.17 14.53
C VAL A 128 3.88 -13.44 15.39
N CYS A 129 3.95 -12.10 15.28
CA CYS A 129 4.88 -11.25 16.02
C CYS A 129 6.35 -11.61 15.83
N ASN A 130 6.71 -12.00 14.61
CA ASN A 130 8.10 -12.18 14.22
C ASN A 130 8.64 -10.88 13.62
N LEU A 131 9.50 -10.17 14.35
CA LEU A 131 10.08 -8.90 13.89
C LEU A 131 11.42 -9.08 13.15
N ASP A 132 11.98 -10.29 13.16
CA ASP A 132 13.28 -10.56 12.55
C ASP A 132 13.22 -10.36 11.03
N GLY A 133 14.02 -9.41 10.53
CA GLY A 133 14.08 -9.05 9.11
C GLY A 133 12.83 -8.36 8.56
N LEU A 134 11.86 -7.99 9.40
CA LEU A 134 10.61 -7.36 8.98
C LEU A 134 10.85 -6.01 8.27
N ALA A 135 11.83 -5.23 8.73
CA ALA A 135 12.21 -3.97 8.08
C ALA A 135 12.71 -4.18 6.64
N ASP A 136 13.44 -5.28 6.39
CA ASP A 136 13.94 -5.59 5.05
C ASP A 136 12.79 -5.98 4.12
N ASP A 137 11.81 -6.76 4.59
CA ASP A 137 10.63 -7.12 3.80
C ASP A 137 9.82 -5.89 3.36
N TYR A 138 9.58 -4.95 4.28
CA TYR A 138 8.93 -3.67 3.96
C TYR A 138 9.70 -2.89 2.89
N VAL A 139 11.02 -2.78 3.04
CA VAL A 139 11.88 -2.00 2.13
C VAL A 139 11.94 -2.66 0.76
N ASN A 140 12.07 -3.99 0.69
CA ASN A 140 12.11 -4.72 -0.58
C ASN A 140 10.79 -4.54 -1.36
N GLY A 141 9.65 -4.69 -0.69
CA GLY A 141 8.34 -4.45 -1.30
C GLY A 141 8.19 -3.02 -1.82
N LEU A 142 8.62 -2.01 -1.04
CA LEU A 142 8.61 -0.61 -1.47
C LEU A 142 9.52 -0.36 -2.68
N LEU A 143 10.74 -0.89 -2.68
CA LEU A 143 11.71 -0.73 -3.78
C LEU A 143 11.21 -1.36 -5.09
N ALA A 144 10.50 -2.48 -5.02
CA ALA A 144 9.87 -3.11 -6.17
C ALA A 144 8.77 -2.21 -6.78
N VAL A 145 7.93 -1.59 -5.94
CA VAL A 145 6.94 -0.59 -6.39
C VAL A 145 7.62 0.63 -7.02
N GLU A 146 8.69 1.14 -6.40
CA GLU A 146 9.47 2.26 -6.96
C GLU A 146 10.11 1.92 -8.31
N SER A 147 10.55 0.68 -8.50
CA SER A 147 11.11 0.21 -9.77
C SER A 147 10.07 0.29 -10.90
N CYS A 148 8.84 -0.16 -10.65
CA CYS A 148 7.76 0.00 -11.62
C CYS A 148 7.43 1.47 -11.86
N ARG A 149 7.38 2.31 -10.81
CA ARG A 149 7.14 3.77 -10.93
C ARG A 149 8.10 4.39 -11.93
N ASP A 150 9.40 4.12 -11.76
CA ASP A 150 10.44 4.69 -12.61
C ASP A 150 10.29 4.21 -14.06
N ARG A 151 9.86 2.97 -14.26
CA ARG A 151 9.58 2.44 -15.59
C ARG A 151 8.40 3.15 -16.26
N VAL A 152 7.26 3.28 -15.57
CA VAL A 152 6.04 3.84 -16.16
C VAL A 152 6.05 5.37 -16.25
N LEU A 153 6.86 6.05 -15.43
CA LEU A 153 7.09 7.51 -15.52
C LEU A 153 7.69 7.93 -16.87
N ASN A 154 8.44 7.05 -17.51
CA ASN A 154 9.06 7.31 -18.80
C ASN A 154 8.10 7.15 -20.00
N LEU A 155 6.86 6.73 -19.75
CA LEU A 155 5.83 6.62 -20.78
C LEU A 155 5.06 7.95 -20.93
N PRO A 156 4.60 8.32 -22.14
CA PRO A 156 3.89 9.60 -22.36
C PRO A 156 2.63 9.79 -21.51
N ALA A 157 1.89 8.70 -21.20
CA ALA A 157 0.69 8.74 -20.38
C ALA A 157 0.29 7.33 -19.91
N SER A 158 1.07 6.73 -18.99
CA SER A 158 0.69 5.41 -18.47
C SER A 158 -0.53 5.50 -17.54
N PRO A 159 -1.59 4.70 -17.75
CA PRO A 159 -2.70 4.59 -16.82
C PRO A 159 -2.29 3.98 -15.47
N LEU A 160 -1.15 3.29 -15.38
CA LEU A 160 -0.67 2.69 -14.13
C LEU A 160 0.00 3.72 -13.20
N TYR A 161 0.51 4.84 -13.73
CA TYR A 161 1.37 5.74 -12.94
C TYR A 161 0.70 6.24 -11.65
N ALA A 162 -0.57 6.64 -11.72
CA ALA A 162 -1.31 7.09 -10.54
C ALA A 162 -1.51 5.95 -9.51
N MET A 163 -1.77 4.73 -9.97
CA MET A 163 -1.94 3.56 -9.10
C MET A 163 -0.64 3.22 -8.38
N VAL A 164 0.49 3.22 -9.11
CA VAL A 164 1.81 2.97 -8.54
C VAL A 164 2.20 4.01 -7.48
N LEU A 165 1.80 5.28 -7.66
CA LEU A 165 2.01 6.30 -6.63
C LEU A 165 1.20 6.04 -5.36
N VAL A 166 -0.03 5.54 -5.50
CA VAL A 166 -0.84 5.12 -4.34
C VAL A 166 -0.18 3.96 -3.62
N ASP A 167 0.26 2.94 -4.35
CA ASP A 167 0.93 1.77 -3.78
C ASP A 167 2.19 2.16 -3.03
N ARG A 168 3.02 3.02 -3.64
CA ARG A 168 4.25 3.53 -3.01
C ARG A 168 3.96 4.22 -1.68
N ASN A 169 2.93 5.07 -1.64
CA ASN A 169 2.62 5.81 -0.44
C ASN A 169 2.06 4.90 0.66
N LYS A 170 1.23 3.90 0.30
CA LYS A 170 0.74 2.90 1.25
C LYS A 170 1.84 2.00 1.79
N ALA A 171 2.74 1.51 0.92
CA ALA A 171 3.90 0.72 1.31
C ALA A 171 4.83 1.50 2.25
N ALA A 172 5.09 2.77 1.94
CA ALA A 172 5.85 3.65 2.81
C ALA A 172 5.15 3.87 4.16
N LEU A 173 3.84 4.10 4.17
CA LEU A 173 3.06 4.24 5.40
C LEU A 173 3.10 2.96 6.25
N ALA A 174 2.95 1.79 5.63
CA ALA A 174 3.03 0.51 6.32
C ALA A 174 4.40 0.32 7.00
N PHE A 175 5.49 0.60 6.29
CA PHE A 175 6.82 0.62 6.88
C PHE A 175 6.96 1.60 8.05
N LEU A 176 6.44 2.82 7.90
CA LEU A 176 6.53 3.87 8.93
C LEU A 176 5.76 3.50 10.21
N LEU A 177 4.59 2.87 10.08
CA LEU A 177 3.84 2.32 11.20
C LEU A 177 4.53 1.08 11.78
N GLY A 178 5.11 0.21 10.94
CA GLY A 178 5.90 -0.94 11.38
C GLY A 178 7.10 -0.56 12.26
N LYS A 179 7.80 0.54 11.95
CA LYS A 179 8.91 1.05 12.78
C LYS A 179 8.49 1.42 14.21
N LEU A 180 7.21 1.68 14.47
CA LEU A 180 6.74 1.92 15.83
C LEU A 180 6.82 0.66 16.71
N LEU A 181 7.01 -0.52 16.12
CA LEU A 181 7.32 -1.79 16.79
C LEU A 181 8.80 -1.94 17.17
N GLY A 182 9.66 -0.98 16.80
CA GLY A 182 11.08 -0.99 17.16
C GLY A 182 11.99 -1.77 16.20
N ILE A 183 11.55 -1.99 14.96
CA ILE A 183 12.35 -2.56 13.86
C ILE A 183 13.21 -1.51 13.14
#